data_AF-A0A2S1JW80-F1
#
_entry.id   AF-A0A2S1JW80-F1
#
_cell.length_a   1.000
_cell.length_b   1.000
_cell.length_c   1.000
_cell.angle_alpha   90.00
_cell.angle_beta   90.00
_cell.angle_gamma   90.00
#
_symmetry.space_group_name_H-M   'P 1'
#
loop_
_entity.id
_entity.type
_entity.pdbx_description
1 polymer ?
#
loop_
_entity_poly.entity_id
_entity_poly.type
_entity_poly.pdbx_seq_one_letter_code
_entity_poly.pdbx_strand_id
1 'polypeptide(L)'
;MIEFSEHETTIKGVVLYYSRKLENQFAEDLVLGINDITSANEARNLTQFFWDMADQAAEDYQVDKELEFEVDLESCMEKLMNIFIGHIKKAGFNQQWVEESNRINGAKNSLQN
;
A
#
# COMPACT_ATOMS: atom_id res chain seq x y z
N MET A 1 -2.67 -1.06 -15.19
CA MET A 1 -3.79 -1.25 -14.25
C MET A 1 -3.45 -2.39 -13.32
N ILE A 2 -3.68 -2.26 -12.01
CA ILE A 2 -3.58 -3.40 -11.09
C ILE A 2 -4.80 -4.27 -11.32
N GLU A 3 -4.59 -5.48 -11.84
CA GLU A 3 -5.64 -6.48 -11.96
C GLU A 3 -5.77 -7.21 -10.63
N PHE A 4 -6.81 -6.88 -9.87
CA PHE A 4 -7.29 -7.70 -8.76
C PHE A 4 -8.20 -8.78 -9.35
N SER A 5 -7.90 -10.05 -9.07
CA SER A 5 -8.78 -11.18 -9.39
C SER A 5 -10.11 -11.09 -8.61
N GLU A 6 -11.15 -11.81 -9.05
CA GLU A 6 -12.46 -11.84 -8.37
C GLU A 6 -12.36 -12.23 -6.88
N HIS A 7 -11.33 -13.02 -6.52
CA HIS A 7 -11.02 -13.43 -5.15
C HIS A 7 -10.32 -12.35 -4.31
N GLU A 8 -9.97 -11.21 -4.90
CA GLU A 8 -9.23 -10.11 -4.25
C GLU A 8 -10.12 -8.87 -4.01
N THR A 9 -11.44 -9.01 -4.15
CA THR A 9 -12.42 -7.94 -3.89
C THR A 9 -12.24 -7.32 -2.49
N THR A 10 -11.95 -8.13 -1.49
CA THR A 10 -11.69 -7.66 -0.12
C THR A 10 -10.36 -6.91 0.00
N ILE A 11 -9.32 -7.39 -0.69
CA ILE A 11 -8.00 -6.73 -0.73
C ILE A 11 -8.11 -5.34 -1.38
N LYS A 12 -8.86 -5.26 -2.49
CA LYS A 12 -9.20 -3.99 -3.13
C LYS A 12 -9.94 -3.05 -2.18
N GLY A 13 -10.90 -3.57 -1.42
CA GLY A 13 -11.65 -2.81 -0.39
C GLY A 13 -10.74 -2.23 0.69
N VAL A 14 -9.78 -3.01 1.19
CA VAL A 14 -8.78 -2.56 2.18
C VAL A 14 -7.96 -1.40 1.62
N VAL A 15 -7.45 -1.50 0.39
CA VAL A 15 -6.68 -0.41 -0.21
C VAL A 15 -7.53 0.84 -0.39
N LEU A 16 -8.76 0.71 -0.86
CA LEU A 16 -9.67 1.86 -1.02
C LEU A 16 -10.02 2.53 0.31
N TYR A 17 -10.20 1.74 1.37
CA TYR A 17 -10.41 2.28 2.70
C TYR A 17 -9.21 3.11 3.16
N TYR A 18 -7.99 2.57 3.04
CA TYR A 18 -6.79 3.28 3.48
C TYR A 18 -6.38 4.42 2.55
N SER A 19 -6.63 4.34 1.23
CA SER A 19 -6.37 5.44 0.31
C SER A 19 -7.21 6.66 0.67
N ARG A 20 -8.47 6.45 1.08
CA ARG A 20 -9.34 7.53 1.56
C ARG A 20 -8.94 8.03 2.94
N LYS A 21 -8.63 7.12 3.87
CA LYS A 21 -8.20 7.46 5.23
C LYS A 21 -6.92 8.30 5.24
N LEU A 22 -5.98 7.99 4.34
CA LEU A 22 -4.69 8.66 4.20
C LEU A 22 -4.70 9.77 3.13
N GLU A 23 -5.86 10.11 2.58
CA GLU A 23 -6.04 11.14 1.55
C GLU A 23 -5.13 10.96 0.31
N ASN A 24 -4.81 9.71 -0.04
CA ASN A 24 -3.95 9.39 -1.18
C ASN A 24 -4.78 9.09 -2.45
N GLN A 25 -5.11 10.16 -3.18
CA GLN A 25 -5.89 10.06 -4.42
C GLN A 25 -5.20 9.20 -5.49
N PHE A 26 -3.86 9.24 -5.57
CA PHE A 26 -3.12 8.45 -6.56
C PHE A 26 -3.31 6.94 -6.34
N ALA A 27 -3.23 6.48 -5.10
CA ALA A 27 -3.47 5.08 -4.77
C ALA A 27 -4.92 4.66 -5.05
N GLU A 28 -5.90 5.53 -4.75
CA GLU A 28 -7.30 5.28 -5.08
C GLU A 28 -7.49 5.13 -6.60
N ASP A 29 -7.00 6.09 -7.38
CA ASP A 29 -7.11 6.08 -8.85
C ASP A 29 -6.42 4.86 -9.46
N LEU A 30 -5.26 4.47 -8.93
CA LEU A 30 -4.52 3.29 -9.39
C LEU A 30 -5.33 2.00 -9.18
N VAL A 31 -5.96 1.86 -8.01
CA VAL A 31 -6.74 0.67 -7.62
C VAL A 31 -8.11 0.63 -8.32
N LEU A 32 -8.68 1.80 -8.61
CA LEU A 32 -9.84 1.92 -9.48
C LEU A 32 -9.49 1.72 -10.96
N GLY A 33 -8.20 1.70 -11.29
CA GLY A 33 -7.70 1.51 -12.66
C GLY A 33 -7.91 2.73 -13.56
N ILE A 34 -8.06 3.91 -12.95
CA ILE A 34 -8.13 5.20 -13.62
C ILE A 34 -6.75 5.62 -14.11
N ASN A 35 -5.72 5.41 -13.28
CA ASN A 35 -4.33 5.75 -13.56
C ASN A 35 -3.42 4.52 -13.51
N ASP A 36 -2.19 4.69 -14.00
CA ASP A 36 -1.11 3.71 -13.86
C ASP A 36 0.19 4.40 -13.43
N ILE A 37 1.19 3.63 -13.00
CA ILE A 37 2.51 4.16 -12.66
C ILE A 37 3.25 4.48 -13.96
N THR A 38 3.47 5.76 -14.21
CA THR A 38 4.16 6.25 -15.41
C THR A 38 5.49 6.94 -15.08
N SER A 39 5.75 7.20 -13.80
CA SER A 39 6.93 7.91 -13.35
C SER A 39 7.53 7.34 -12.07
N ALA A 40 8.82 7.63 -11.86
CA ALA A 40 9.51 7.29 -10.62
C ALA A 40 8.88 7.97 -9.40
N ASN A 41 8.27 9.16 -9.57
CA ASN A 41 7.63 9.87 -8.46
C ASN A 41 6.35 9.15 -8.00
N GLU A 42 5.54 8.68 -8.95
CA GLU A 42 4.35 7.87 -8.67
C GLU A 42 4.70 6.54 -8.01
N ALA A 43 5.79 5.88 -8.44
CA ALA A 43 6.27 4.67 -7.80
C ALA A 43 6.70 4.90 -6.33
N ARG A 44 7.37 6.02 -6.06
CA ARG A 44 7.71 6.43 -4.67
C ARG A 44 6.46 6.73 -3.86
N ASN A 45 5.49 7.46 -4.43
CA ASN A 45 4.22 7.75 -3.79
C ASN A 45 3.49 6.46 -3.40
N LEU A 46 3.37 5.49 -4.30
CA LEU A 46 2.75 4.20 -3.99
C LEU A 46 3.51 3.43 -2.90
N THR A 47 4.84 3.50 -2.92
CA THR A 47 5.67 2.85 -1.89
C THR A 47 5.46 3.50 -0.52
N GLN A 48 5.43 4.83 -0.45
CA GLN A 48 5.14 5.56 0.78
C GLN A 48 3.73 5.24 1.28
N PHE A 49 2.73 5.28 0.39
CA PHE A 49 1.36 4.91 0.70
C PHE A 49 1.26 3.52 1.33
N PHE A 50 1.98 2.52 0.78
CA PHE A 50 1.97 1.18 1.34
C PHE A 50 2.45 1.16 2.81
N TRP A 51 3.55 1.86 3.11
CA TRP A 51 4.08 1.88 4.46
C TRP A 51 3.20 2.66 5.43
N ASP A 52 2.62 3.77 4.98
CA ASP A 52 1.66 4.55 5.79
C ASP A 52 0.41 3.70 6.08
N MET A 53 -0.07 2.96 5.08
CA MET A 53 -1.18 2.01 5.22
C MET A 53 -0.84 0.89 6.21
N ALA A 54 0.37 0.32 6.15
CA ALA A 54 0.81 -0.74 7.05
C ALA A 54 0.89 -0.25 8.51
N ASP A 55 1.46 0.93 8.74
CA ASP A 55 1.50 1.54 10.08
C ASP A 55 0.09 1.79 10.60
N GLN A 56 -0.77 2.38 9.76
CA GLN A 56 -2.13 2.70 10.15
C GLN A 56 -2.98 1.45 10.41
N ALA A 57 -2.73 0.35 9.68
CA ALA A 57 -3.38 -0.94 9.90
C ALA A 57 -2.93 -1.60 11.21
N ALA A 58 -1.65 -1.47 11.56
CA ALA A 58 -1.15 -1.93 12.85
C ALA A 58 -1.78 -1.16 14.02
N GLU A 59 -1.95 0.16 13.88
CA GLU A 59 -2.67 0.98 14.86
C GLU A 59 -4.16 0.59 14.97
N ASP A 60 -4.86 0.46 13.83
CA ASP A 60 -6.28 0.10 13.80
C ASP A 60 -6.50 -1.29 14.44
N TYR A 61 -5.57 -2.23 14.25
CA TYR A 61 -5.58 -3.54 14.91
C TYR A 61 -5.39 -3.44 16.43
N GLN A 62 -4.49 -2.58 16.92
CA GLN A 62 -4.24 -2.43 18.37
C GLN A 62 -5.42 -1.84 19.15
N VAL A 63 -6.24 -1.01 18.50
CA VAL A 63 -7.43 -0.42 19.12
C VAL A 63 -8.71 -1.25 18.91
N ASP A 64 -8.56 -2.51 18.47
CA ASP A 64 -9.65 -3.45 18.17
C ASP A 64 -10.71 -2.84 17.24
N LYS A 65 -10.25 -2.03 16.28
CA LYS A 65 -11.13 -1.43 15.29
C LYS A 65 -11.50 -2.51 14.29
N GLU A 66 -12.67 -3.11 14.50
CA GLU A 66 -13.27 -3.98 13.50
C GLU A 66 -13.46 -3.18 12.21
N LEU A 67 -12.67 -3.52 11.18
CA LEU A 67 -13.02 -3.15 9.83
C LEU A 67 -14.21 -4.01 9.41
N GLU A 68 -15.16 -3.42 8.69
CA GLU A 68 -16.36 -4.10 8.18
C GLU A 68 -16.04 -5.31 7.25
N PHE A 69 -14.77 -5.54 6.94
CA PHE A 69 -14.32 -6.54 5.98
C PHE A 69 -14.12 -7.94 6.57
N GLU A 70 -14.25 -8.16 7.89
CA GLU A 70 -13.97 -9.46 8.57
C GLU A 70 -12.67 -10.11 8.05
N VAL A 71 -11.58 -9.34 8.00
CA VAL A 71 -10.29 -9.80 7.49
C VAL A 71 -9.18 -9.73 8.50
N ASP A 72 -8.24 -10.66 8.34
CA ASP A 72 -6.90 -10.55 8.89
C ASP A 72 -6.12 -9.47 8.14
N LEU A 73 -5.91 -8.34 8.81
CA LEU A 73 -5.17 -7.19 8.29
C LEU A 73 -3.70 -7.52 8.00
N GLU A 74 -3.05 -8.36 8.80
CA GLU A 74 -1.66 -8.76 8.60
C GLU A 74 -1.54 -9.54 7.29
N SER A 75 -2.38 -10.58 7.12
CA SER A 75 -2.47 -11.34 5.87
C SER A 75 -2.82 -10.46 4.65
N CYS A 76 -3.64 -9.42 4.83
CA CYS A 76 -3.94 -8.48 3.75
C CYS A 76 -2.73 -7.63 3.38
N MET A 77 -1.98 -7.12 4.36
CA MET A 77 -0.79 -6.30 4.12
C MET A 77 0.29 -7.09 3.39
N GLU A 78 0.53 -8.36 3.75
CA GLU A 78 1.48 -9.21 3.03
C GLU A 78 1.12 -9.39 1.55
N LYS A 79 -0.16 -9.65 1.26
CA LYS A 79 -0.64 -9.77 -0.13
C LYS A 79 -0.51 -8.46 -0.88
N LEU A 80 -0.87 -7.35 -0.25
CA LEU A 80 -0.76 -6.02 -0.85
C LEU A 80 0.67 -5.62 -1.15
N MET A 81 1.60 -5.97 -0.27
CA MET A 81 3.03 -5.80 -0.52
C MET A 81 3.45 -6.50 -1.82
N ASN A 82 3.07 -7.77 -1.99
CA ASN A 82 3.40 -8.54 -3.19
C ASN A 82 2.75 -7.94 -4.45
N ILE A 83 1.50 -7.50 -4.37
CA ILE A 83 0.78 -6.87 -5.48
C ILE A 83 1.48 -5.57 -5.89
N PHE A 84 1.78 -4.68 -4.95
CA PHE A 84 2.40 -3.39 -5.25
C PHE A 84 3.84 -3.54 -5.73
N ILE A 85 4.66 -4.39 -5.12
CA ILE A 85 6.00 -4.71 -5.62
C ILE A 85 5.91 -5.24 -7.04
N GLY A 86 5.01 -6.20 -7.29
CA GLY A 86 4.81 -6.79 -8.61
C GLY A 86 4.43 -5.73 -9.65
N HIS A 87 3.53 -4.81 -9.29
CA HIS A 87 3.07 -3.75 -10.17
C HIS A 87 4.16 -2.71 -10.47
N ILE A 88 4.83 -2.20 -9.43
CA ILE A 88 5.96 -1.27 -9.56
C ILE A 88 7.09 -1.87 -10.40
N LYS A 89 7.39 -3.15 -10.20
CA LYS A 89 8.42 -3.87 -10.95
C LYS A 89 8.04 -4.01 -12.43
N LYS A 90 6.78 -4.36 -12.74
CA LYS A 90 6.28 -4.43 -14.12
C LYS A 90 6.34 -3.07 -14.82
N ALA A 91 6.13 -1.98 -14.08
CA ALA A 91 6.26 -0.61 -14.59
C ALA A 91 7.72 -0.13 -14.76
N GLY A 92 8.72 -0.93 -14.35
CA GLY A 92 10.15 -0.60 -14.49
C GLY A 92 10.74 0.22 -13.34
N PHE A 93 10.00 0.39 -12.24
CA PHE A 93 10.39 1.26 -11.11
C PHE A 93 10.78 0.48 -9.84
N ASN A 94 11.29 -0.74 -9.99
CA ASN A 94 11.68 -1.59 -8.84
C ASN A 94 12.72 -0.92 -7.92
N GLN A 95 13.60 -0.09 -8.47
CA GLN A 95 14.60 0.63 -7.68
C GLN A 95 13.95 1.61 -6.71
N GLN A 96 12.88 2.29 -7.13
CA GLN A 96 12.13 3.25 -6.30
C GLN A 96 11.50 2.55 -5.11
N TRP A 97 10.94 1.34 -5.28
CA TRP A 97 10.45 0.55 -4.15
C TRP A 97 11.54 0.30 -3.11
N VAL A 98 12.72 -0.16 -3.55
CA VAL A 98 13.84 -0.50 -2.66
C VAL A 98 14.38 0.73 -1.94
N GLU A 99 14.69 1.80 -2.67
CA GLU A 99 15.24 3.04 -2.11
C GLU A 99 14.27 3.67 -1.12
N GLU A 100 12.99 3.76 -1.49
CA GLU A 100 11.99 4.42 -0.67
C GLU A 100 11.66 3.61 0.60
N SER A 101 11.55 2.28 0.48
CA SER A 101 11.36 1.41 1.64
C SER A 101 12.56 1.47 2.60
N ASN A 102 13.79 1.50 2.08
CA ASN A 102 14.99 1.66 2.89
C ASN A 102 15.02 3.02 3.59
N ARG A 103 14.62 4.10 2.91
CA ARG A 103 14.53 5.45 3.48
C ARG A 103 13.53 5.48 4.65
N ILE A 104 12.33 4.92 4.45
CA ILE A 104 11.26 4.90 5.44
C ILE A 104 11.67 4.07 6.67
N ASN A 105 12.12 2.84 6.44
CA ASN A 105 12.52 1.94 7.53
C ASN A 105 13.79 2.43 8.25
N GLY A 106 14.73 3.04 7.53
CA GLY A 106 15.88 3.70 8.13
C GLY A 106 15.50 4.87 9.04
N ALA A 107 14.52 5.69 8.63
CA ALA A 107 14.02 6.80 9.44
C ALA A 107 13.30 6.31 10.71
N LYS A 108 12.47 5.26 10.61
CA LYS A 108 11.80 4.65 11.78
C LYS A 108 12.80 4.16 12.83
N ASN A 109 13.87 3.50 12.39
CA ASN A 109 14.92 3.00 13.29
C ASN A 109 15.74 4.12 13.95
N SER A 110 15.84 5.30 13.33
CA SER A 110 16.54 6.45 13.94
C SER A 110 15.74 7.17 15.02
N LEU A 111 14.42 6.98 15.09
CA LEU A 111 13.54 7.61 16.09
C LEU A 111 13.39 6.78 17.37
N GLN A 112 13.95 5.56 17.40
CA GLN A 112 13.90 4.65 18.55
C GLN A 112 15.19 4.66 19.40
N ASN A 113 16.16 5.51 19.08
CA ASN A 113 17.44 5.66 19.79
C ASN A 113 17.56 7.01 20.51
#